data_AF-A0A495IZ65-F1
#
_entry.id   AF-A0A495IZ65-F1
#
_cell.length_a   1.000
_cell.length_b   1.000
_cell.length_c   1.000
_cell.angle_alpha   90.00
_cell.angle_beta   90.00
_cell.angle_gamma   90.00
#
_symmetry.space_group_name_H-M   'P 1'
#
loop_
_entity.id
_entity.type
_entity.pdbx_description
1 polymer ?
#
loop_
_entity_poly.entity_id
_entity_poly.type
_entity_poly.pdbx_seq_one_letter_code
_entity_poly.pdbx_strand_id
1 'polypeptide(L)'
;MDQLRIYTLADKETAAQYFTANWAKHRINLPKFGFEVKGVWIGNTPGIANQVIALVSFPDDGDADEMTERYLKSAEFAADTAGFDRNKIINIETKILRSGN
;
A
#
# COMPACT_ATOMS: atom_id res chain seq x y z
N MET A 1 4.07 15.43 -2.93
CA MET A 1 4.87 14.37 -3.57
C MET A 1 4.04 13.10 -3.65
N ASP A 2 4.34 12.22 -4.59
CA ASP A 2 3.66 10.93 -4.73
C ASP A 2 4.60 9.77 -4.37
N GLN A 3 4.03 8.66 -3.92
CA GLN A 3 4.75 7.41 -3.67
C GLN A 3 4.00 6.26 -4.31
N LEU A 4 4.68 5.55 -5.21
CA LEU A 4 4.25 4.26 -5.71
C LEU A 4 4.64 3.18 -4.70
N ARG A 5 3.69 2.30 -4.35
CA ARG A 5 3.91 1.15 -3.49
C ARG A 5 3.49 -0.12 -4.23
N ILE A 6 4.43 -1.04 -4.44
CA ILE A 6 4.19 -2.31 -5.14
C ILE A 6 4.37 -3.45 -4.14
N TYR A 7 3.27 -4.15 -3.87
CA TYR A 7 3.23 -5.32 -3.00
C TYR A 7 3.23 -6.53 -3.92
N THR A 8 4.26 -7.36 -3.83
CA THR A 8 4.25 -8.67 -4.49
C THR A 8 3.82 -9.70 -3.48
N LEU A 9 2.77 -10.45 -3.81
CA LEU A 9 2.18 -11.48 -2.97
C LEU A 9 2.64 -12.88 -3.42
N ALA A 10 2.45 -13.88 -2.56
CA ALA A 10 2.82 -15.27 -2.85
C ALA A 10 2.15 -15.80 -4.14
N ASP A 11 0.89 -15.44 -4.37
CA ASP A 11 0.09 -15.89 -5.51
C ASP A 11 -1.01 -14.86 -5.86
N LYS A 12 -1.72 -15.13 -6.97
CA LYS A 12 -2.79 -14.26 -7.49
C LYS A 12 -3.98 -14.19 -6.55
N GLU A 13 -4.34 -15.31 -5.94
CA GLU A 13 -5.46 -15.45 -5.02
C GLU A 13 -5.24 -14.59 -3.77
N THR A 14 -4.03 -14.64 -3.21
CA THR A 14 -3.58 -13.80 -2.10
C THR A 14 -3.57 -12.32 -2.50
N ALA A 15 -3.09 -11.98 -3.70
CA ALA A 15 -3.16 -10.60 -4.20
C ALA A 15 -4.61 -10.09 -4.26
N ALA A 16 -5.55 -10.90 -4.74
CA ALA A 16 -6.97 -10.56 -4.78
C ALA A 16 -7.56 -10.37 -3.37
N GLN A 17 -7.23 -11.26 -2.43
CA GLN A 17 -7.64 -11.12 -1.03
C GLN A 17 -7.07 -9.85 -0.39
N TYR A 18 -5.78 -9.59 -0.58
CA TYR A 18 -5.10 -8.42 -0.01
C TYR A 18 -5.65 -7.11 -0.59
N PHE A 19 -5.90 -7.08 -1.91
CA PHE A 19 -6.52 -5.96 -2.60
C PHE A 19 -7.94 -5.64 -2.08
N THR A 20 -8.76 -6.67 -1.89
CA THR A 20 -10.17 -6.51 -1.51
C THR A 20 -10.35 -6.23 -0.01
N ALA A 21 -9.60 -6.93 0.85
CA ALA A 21 -9.78 -6.84 2.30
C ALA A 21 -8.86 -5.80 2.95
N ASN A 22 -7.54 -5.94 2.79
CA ASN A 22 -6.57 -5.09 3.50
C ASN A 22 -6.53 -3.68 2.91
N TRP A 23 -6.46 -3.58 1.58
CA TRP A 23 -6.40 -2.27 0.91
C TRP A 23 -7.69 -1.46 1.03
N ALA A 24 -8.85 -2.10 1.17
CA ALA A 24 -10.09 -1.39 1.49
C ALA A 24 -9.99 -0.64 2.83
N LYS A 25 -9.33 -1.23 3.84
CA LYS A 25 -9.11 -0.58 5.14
C LYS A 25 -7.99 0.45 5.09
N HIS A 26 -6.89 0.16 4.39
CA HIS A 26 -5.79 1.11 4.19
C HIS A 26 -6.27 2.42 3.55
N ARG A 27 -7.21 2.36 2.60
CA ARG A 27 -7.84 3.56 1.99
C ARG A 27 -8.51 4.47 3.01
N ILE A 28 -9.06 3.91 4.09
CA ILE A 28 -9.74 4.67 5.14
C ILE A 28 -8.73 5.21 6.15
N ASN A 29 -7.70 4.43 6.50
CA ASN A 29 -6.81 4.76 7.59
C ASN A 29 -5.58 5.57 7.18
N LEU A 30 -5.01 5.37 6.00
CA LEU A 30 -3.84 6.14 5.52
C LEU A 30 -4.05 7.67 5.55
N PRO A 31 -5.23 8.22 5.21
CA PRO A 31 -5.54 9.66 5.38
C PRO A 31 -5.35 10.20 6.80
N LYS A 32 -5.58 9.38 7.82
CA LYS A 32 -5.36 9.78 9.22
C LYS A 32 -3.88 10.01 9.55
N PHE A 33 -2.98 9.49 8.72
CA PHE A 33 -1.53 9.61 8.85
C PHE A 33 -0.91 10.57 7.83
N GLY A 34 -1.74 11.34 7.11
CA GLY A 34 -1.32 12.38 6.17
C GLY A 34 -1.09 11.91 4.74
N PHE A 35 -1.45 10.67 4.40
CA PHE A 35 -1.42 10.17 3.03
C PHE A 35 -2.78 10.31 2.34
N GLU A 36 -2.81 10.72 1.09
CA GLU A 36 -4.00 10.58 0.25
C GLU A 36 -3.84 9.35 -0.66
N VAL A 37 -4.84 8.46 -0.72
CA VAL A 37 -4.79 7.32 -1.65
C VAL A 37 -5.36 7.72 -3.00
N LYS A 38 -4.48 7.96 -3.98
CA LYS A 38 -4.85 8.33 -5.36
C LYS A 38 -5.46 7.16 -6.12
N GLY A 39 -4.96 5.96 -5.88
CA GLY A 39 -5.45 4.77 -6.56
C GLY A 39 -4.79 3.49 -6.05
N VAL A 40 -5.47 2.36 -6.26
CA VAL A 40 -4.91 1.02 -6.02
C VAL A 40 -5.44 0.12 -7.12
N TRP A 41 -4.55 -0.70 -7.67
CA TRP A 41 -4.80 -1.64 -8.75
C TRP A 41 -4.26 -3.02 -8.37
N ILE A 42 -4.85 -4.06 -8.95
CA ILE A 42 -4.31 -5.41 -8.93
C ILE A 42 -3.79 -5.75 -10.34
N GLY A 43 -2.62 -6.39 -10.41
CA GLY A 43 -2.03 -6.75 -11.69
C GLY A 43 -2.92 -7.73 -12.47
N ASN A 44 -3.09 -7.47 -13.77
CA ASN A 44 -3.99 -8.23 -14.63
C ASN A 44 -3.30 -8.84 -15.86
N THR A 45 -1.97 -8.86 -15.87
CA THR A 45 -1.15 -9.46 -16.92
C THR A 45 -0.14 -10.44 -16.32
N PRO A 46 0.34 -11.43 -17.11
CA PRO A 46 1.44 -12.29 -16.69
C PRO A 46 2.65 -11.45 -16.24
N GLY A 47 3.31 -11.88 -15.16
CA GLY A 47 4.45 -11.19 -14.56
C GLY A 47 4.11 -10.26 -13.39
N ILE A 48 2.88 -9.74 -13.34
CA ILE A 48 2.41 -8.88 -12.24
C ILE A 48 1.10 -9.38 -11.60
N ALA A 49 0.57 -10.53 -12.02
CA ALA A 49 -0.73 -11.03 -11.58
C ALA A 49 -0.86 -11.27 -10.06
N ASN A 50 0.27 -11.38 -9.35
CA ASN A 50 0.36 -11.47 -7.89
C ASN A 50 0.73 -10.13 -7.24
N GLN A 51 0.61 -9.01 -7.95
CA GLN A 51 0.97 -7.69 -7.42
C GLN A 51 -0.26 -6.84 -7.12
N VAL A 52 -0.20 -6.11 -6.01
CA VAL A 52 -1.08 -4.98 -5.71
C VAL A 52 -0.24 -3.71 -5.78
N ILE A 53 -0.71 -2.73 -6.54
CA ILE A 53 0.02 -1.50 -6.84
C ILE A 53 -0.82 -0.34 -6.31
N ALA A 54 -0.25 0.51 -5.47
CA ALA A 54 -0.92 1.69 -4.94
C ALA A 54 -0.14 2.96 -5.25
N LEU A 55 -0.87 4.02 -5.55
CA LEU A 55 -0.34 5.37 -5.63
C LEU A 55 -0.93 6.17 -4.48
N VAL A 56 -0.06 6.73 -3.65
CA VAL A 56 -0.43 7.63 -2.57
C VAL A 56 0.28 8.96 -2.73
N SER A 57 -0.31 10.06 -2.26
CA SER A 57 0.36 11.35 -2.16
C SER A 57 0.56 11.73 -0.69
N PHE A 58 1.53 12.61 -0.45
CA PHE A 58 1.88 13.16 0.85
C PHE A 58 2.43 14.59 0.67
N PRO A 59 2.48 15.40 1.74
CA PRO A 59 3.02 16.77 1.68
C PRO A 59 4.44 16.83 1.12
N ASP A 60 4.77 17.89 0.40
CA ASP A 60 6.09 18.04 -0.24
C ASP A 60 7.25 18.14 0.77
N ASP A 61 6.96 18.64 1.97
CA ASP A 61 7.85 18.73 3.12
C ASP A 61 7.76 17.52 4.07
N GLY A 62 6.91 16.54 3.75
CA GLY A 62 6.71 15.35 4.57
C GLY A 62 7.77 14.27 4.33
N ASP A 63 8.16 13.57 5.41
CA ASP A 63 8.96 12.35 5.34
C ASP A 63 8.04 11.13 5.20
N ALA A 64 7.99 10.55 4.00
CA ALA A 64 7.14 9.40 3.71
C ALA A 64 7.49 8.16 4.55
N ASP A 65 8.76 7.98 4.92
CA ASP A 65 9.20 6.83 5.70
C ASP A 65 8.79 7.01 7.17
N GLU A 66 8.98 8.20 7.75
CA GLU A 66 8.49 8.50 9.11
C GLU A 66 6.96 8.37 9.20
N MET A 67 6.23 8.94 8.24
CA MET A 67 4.77 8.84 8.16
C MET A 67 4.31 7.38 8.06
N THR A 68 5.01 6.58 7.25
CA THR A 68 4.73 5.14 7.11
C THR A 68 5.03 4.40 8.41
N GLU A 69 6.14 4.70 9.09
CA GLU A 69 6.50 4.08 10.36
C GLU A 69 5.46 4.37 11.45
N ARG A 70 4.96 5.61 11.54
CA ARG A 70 3.88 5.98 12.47
C ARG A 70 2.61 5.18 12.21
N TYR A 71 2.26 4.98 10.94
CA TYR A 71 1.13 4.14 10.57
C TYR A 71 1.36 2.67 10.93
N LEU A 72 2.54 2.10 10.63
CA LEU A 72 2.84 0.70 10.93
C LEU A 72 2.84 0.36 12.44
N LYS A 73 3.05 1.36 13.30
CA LYS A 73 3.00 1.23 14.76
C LYS A 73 1.60 1.46 15.36
N SER A 74 0.61 1.80 14.55
CA SER A 74 -0.71 2.21 15.03
C SER A 74 -1.68 1.04 15.26
N ALA A 75 -2.72 1.30 16.05
CA ALA A 75 -3.82 0.36 16.23
C ALA A 75 -4.62 0.15 14.93
N GLU A 76 -4.72 1.18 14.09
CA GLU A 76 -5.34 1.09 12.76
C GLU A 76 -4.62 0.08 11.88
N PHE A 77 -3.29 0.10 11.80
CA PHE A 77 -2.57 -0.88 11.00
C PHE A 77 -2.69 -2.31 11.55
N ALA A 78 -2.69 -2.47 12.87
CA ALA A 78 -2.94 -3.75 13.50
C ALA A 78 -4.33 -4.31 13.14
N ALA A 79 -5.36 -3.45 13.15
CA ALA A 79 -6.72 -3.82 12.72
C ALA A 79 -6.82 -4.07 11.20
N ASP A 80 -6.05 -3.33 10.41
CA ASP A 80 -6.03 -3.45 8.95
C ASP A 80 -5.49 -4.80 8.50
N THR A 81 -4.45 -5.27 9.20
CA THR A 81 -3.75 -6.53 8.93
C THR A 81 -4.29 -7.72 9.73
N ALA A 82 -5.20 -7.50 10.69
CA ALA A 82 -5.84 -8.57 11.44
C ALA A 82 -6.51 -9.59 10.51
N GLY A 83 -6.16 -10.87 10.70
CA GLY A 83 -6.67 -11.99 9.89
C GLY A 83 -5.96 -12.19 8.55
N PHE A 84 -4.93 -11.40 8.23
CA PHE A 84 -4.09 -11.59 7.04
C PHE A 84 -2.69 -12.07 7.43
N ASP A 85 -2.22 -13.13 6.80
CA ASP A 85 -0.86 -13.63 6.98
C ASP A 85 0.14 -12.75 6.21
N ARG A 86 0.86 -11.91 6.96
CA ARG A 86 1.82 -10.95 6.40
C ARG A 86 3.01 -11.63 5.71
N ASN A 87 3.32 -12.89 6.03
CA ASN A 87 4.39 -13.62 5.34
C ASN A 87 4.05 -13.91 3.87
N LYS A 88 2.79 -13.76 3.48
CA LYS A 88 2.37 -13.87 2.09
C LYS A 88 2.68 -12.63 1.25
N ILE A 89 3.12 -11.52 1.84
CA ILE A 89 3.72 -10.40 1.12
C ILE A 89 5.21 -10.70 0.98
N ILE A 90 5.62 -11.12 -0.22
CA ILE A 90 7.00 -11.58 -0.48
C ILE A 90 7.96 -10.42 -0.77
N ASN A 91 7.44 -9.29 -1.23
CA ASN A 91 8.23 -8.08 -1.46
C ASN A 91 7.36 -6.83 -1.38
N ILE A 92 7.94 -5.74 -0.88
CA ILE A 92 7.36 -4.40 -0.94
C ILE A 92 8.41 -3.49 -1.56
N GLU A 93 8.07 -2.88 -2.69
CA GLU A 93 8.89 -1.85 -3.32
C GLU A 93 8.19 -0.50 -3.21
N THR A 94 8.96 0.54 -2.85
CA THR A 94 8.47 1.92 -2.80
C THR A 94 9.30 2.80 -3.75
N LYS A 95 8.63 3.74 -4.42
CA LYS A 95 9.29 4.75 -5.26
C LYS A 95 8.65 6.10 -4.99
N ILE A 96 9.45 7.09 -4.60
CA ILE A 96 9.01 8.49 -4.53
C ILE A 96 9.00 9.06 -5.96
N LEU A 97 7.89 9.68 -6.32
CA LEU A 97 7.61 10.25 -7.63
C LEU A 97 7.35 11.76 -7.49
N ARG A 98 7.82 12.52 -8.47
CA ARG A 98 7.37 13.89 -8.72
C ARG A 98 6.48 13.90 -9.95
N SER A 99 5.41 14.67 -9.93
CA SER A 99 4.65 14.95 -11.15
C SER A 99 5.53 15.69 -12.15
N GLY A 100 5.39 15.36 -13.43
CA GLY A 100 5.91 16.21 -14.50
C GLY A 100 5.09 17.50 -14.54
N ASN A 101 5.77 18.63 -14.60
CA ASN A 101 5.15 19.92 -14.94
C ASN A 101 4.75 19.95 -16.42
#